data_AF-A0A0G1XWZ9-F1
#
_entry.id   AF-A0A0G1XWZ9-F1
#
_cell.length_a   1.000
_cell.length_b   1.000
_cell.length_c   1.000
_cell.angle_alpha   90.00
_cell.angle_beta   90.00
_cell.angle_gamma   90.00
#
_symmetry.space_group_name_H-M   'P 1'
#
loop_
_entity.id
_entity.type
_entity.pdbx_description
1 polymer ?
#
loop_
_entity_poly.entity_id
_entity_poly.type
_entity_poly.pdbx_seq_one_letter_code
_entity_poly.pdbx_strand_id
1 'polypeptide(L)' 'MKKAQIFKLGENPIVVLPVSVWETIRERVSQLEEYYQMSTSKKYKKDIARARVSKKEVSSKNLYKKLGLD' A
#
# COMPACT_ATOMS: atom_id res chain seq x y z
N MET A 1 -11.99 -20.17 -11.33
CA MET A 1 -12.12 -19.12 -10.29
C MET A 1 -13.45 -19.30 -9.58
N LYS A 2 -13.47 -19.47 -8.24
CA LYS A 2 -14.73 -19.49 -7.47
C LYS A 2 -15.30 -18.07 -7.44
N LYS A 3 -16.52 -17.89 -7.98
CA LYS A 3 -17.22 -16.59 -8.00
C LYS A 3 -17.59 -16.20 -6.56
N ALA A 4 -17.63 -14.90 -6.28
CA ALA A 4 -18.12 -14.37 -5.01
C ALA A 4 -19.54 -14.90 -4.77
N GLN A 5 -19.79 -15.44 -3.57
CA GLN A 5 -21.08 -16.00 -3.21
C GLN A 5 -21.81 -15.02 -2.30
N ILE A 6 -23.05 -14.70 -2.65
CA ILE A 6 -23.93 -13.86 -1.84
C ILE A 6 -24.72 -14.81 -0.92
N PHE A 7 -24.55 -14.64 0.38
CA PHE A 7 -25.29 -15.33 1.42
C PHE A 7 -26.20 -14.33 2.15
N LYS A 8 -27.13 -14.82 2.96
CA LYS A 8 -27.92 -14.00 3.88
C LYS A 8 -27.60 -14.42 5.31
N LEU A 9 -27.36 -13.45 6.19
CA LEU A 9 -27.27 -13.66 7.64
C LEU A 9 -28.42 -12.87 8.29
N GLY A 10 -29.49 -13.57 8.64
CA GLY A 10 -30.77 -12.91 8.92
C GLY A 10 -31.31 -12.23 7.66
N GLU A 11 -31.71 -10.97 7.78
CA GLU A 11 -32.21 -10.17 6.65
C GLU A 11 -31.10 -9.51 5.81
N ASN A 12 -29.87 -9.47 6.33
CA ASN A 12 -28.77 -8.75 5.70
C ASN A 12 -28.03 -9.64 4.67
N PRO A 13 -27.87 -9.18 3.42
CA PRO A 13 -27.03 -9.86 2.45
C PRO A 13 -25.56 -9.71 2.84
N ILE A 14 -24.82 -10.82 2.83
CA ILE A 14 -23.39 -10.88 3.09
C ILE A 14 -22.67 -11.44 1.86
N VAL A 15 -21.54 -10.86 1.51
CA VAL A 15 -20.65 -11.38 0.48
C VAL A 15 -19.55 -12.20 1.13
N VAL A 16 -19.47 -13.48 0.80
CA VAL A 16 -18.38 -14.35 1.26
C VAL A 16 -17.31 -14.40 0.18
N LEU A 17 -16.11 -14.00 0.56
CA LEU A 17 -14.93 -13.98 -0.29
C LEU A 17 -13.93 -15.04 0.19
N PRO A 18 -13.18 -15.68 -0.73
CA PRO A 18 -11.99 -16.43 -0.35
C PRO A 18 -10.99 -15.52 0.38
N VAL A 19 -10.29 -16.08 1.37
CA VAL A 19 -9.30 -15.33 2.17
C VAL A 19 -8.26 -14.64 1.30
N SER A 20 -7.72 -15.33 0.29
CA SER A 20 -6.74 -14.75 -0.63
C SER A 20 -7.24 -13.54 -1.41
N VAL A 21 -8.54 -13.52 -1.75
CA VAL A 21 -9.17 -12.37 -2.42
C VAL A 21 -9.31 -11.21 -1.44
N TRP A 22 -9.70 -11.48 -0.21
CA TRP A 22 -9.79 -10.47 0.84
C TRP A 22 -8.41 -9.84 1.15
N GLU A 23 -7.37 -10.65 1.25
CA GLU A 23 -5.99 -10.18 1.47
C GLU A 23 -5.53 -9.26 0.34
N THR A 24 -5.81 -9.62 -0.91
CA THR A 24 -5.50 -8.79 -2.08
C THR A 24 -6.22 -7.44 -2.03
N ILE A 25 -7.52 -7.44 -1.68
CA ILE A 25 -8.30 -6.22 -1.53
C ILE A 25 -7.73 -5.35 -0.42
N ARG A 26 -7.42 -5.96 0.74
CA ARG A 26 -6.86 -5.26 1.90
C ARG A 26 -5.53 -4.59 1.55
N GLU A 27 -4.61 -5.32 0.93
CA GLU A 27 -3.32 -4.78 0.51
C GLU A 27 -3.50 -3.58 -0.44
N ARG A 28 -4.42 -3.70 -1.40
CA ARG A 28 -4.71 -2.62 -2.35
C ARG A 28 -5.29 -1.39 -1.67
N VAL A 29 -6.19 -1.58 -0.70
CA VAL A 29 -6.75 -0.47 0.09
C VAL A 29 -5.67 0.22 0.91
N SER A 30 -4.80 -0.54 1.59
CA SER A 30 -3.69 0.04 2.35
C SER A 30 -2.73 0.85 1.49
N GLN A 31 -2.40 0.37 0.29
CA GLN A 31 -1.61 1.14 -0.68
C GLN A 31 -2.32 2.45 -1.06
N LEU A 32 -3.62 2.41 -1.35
CA LEU A 32 -4.39 3.60 -1.74
C LEU A 32 -4.48 4.63 -0.61
N GLU A 33 -4.63 4.18 0.64
CA GLU A 33 -4.61 5.06 1.82
C GLU A 33 -3.24 5.72 1.98
N GLU A 34 -2.15 4.96 1.83
CA GLU A 34 -0.79 5.51 1.89
C GLU A 34 -0.59 6.57 0.79
N TYR A 35 -0.99 6.26 -0.45
CA TYR A 35 -0.96 7.22 -1.56
C TYR A 35 -1.78 8.47 -1.27
N TYR A 36 -2.97 8.31 -0.69
CA TYR A 36 -3.82 9.43 -0.32
C TYR A 36 -3.13 10.33 0.73
N GLN A 37 -2.57 9.75 1.79
CA GLN A 37 -1.83 10.48 2.82
C GLN A 37 -0.60 11.20 2.24
N MET A 38 0.17 10.53 1.38
CA MET A 38 1.31 11.13 0.69
C MET A 38 0.89 12.27 -0.24
N SER A 39 -0.20 12.10 -1.00
CA SER A 39 -0.69 13.08 -1.97
C SER A 39 -1.34 14.31 -1.32
N THR A 40 -1.79 14.21 -0.08
CA THR A 40 -2.36 15.34 0.68
C THR A 40 -1.31 16.03 1.55
N SER A 41 -0.22 15.34 1.90
CA SER A 41 0.87 15.89 2.71
C SER A 41 1.73 16.91 1.95
N LYS A 42 1.65 18.19 2.37
CA LYS A 42 2.52 19.27 1.85
C LYS A 42 4.01 19.00 2.11
N LYS A 43 4.33 18.41 3.28
CA LYS A 43 5.71 18.07 3.65
C LYS A 43 6.27 17.02 2.70
N TYR A 44 5.53 15.93 2.50
CA TYR A 44 5.95 14.84 1.61
C TYR A 44 6.25 15.35 0.19
N LYS A 45 5.34 16.16 -0.39
CA LYS A 45 5.55 16.77 -1.71
C LYS A 45 6.84 17.59 -1.78
N LYS A 46 7.11 18.40 -0.76
CA LYS A 46 8.31 19.25 -0.69
C LYS A 46 9.59 18.42 -0.59
N ASP A 47 9.57 17.36 0.23
CA ASP A 47 10.72 16.49 0.42
C ASP A 47 11.04 15.68 -0.85
N ILE A 48 10.02 15.16 -1.54
CA ILE A 48 10.18 14.47 -2.85
C ILE A 48 10.72 15.43 -3.92
N ALA A 49 10.21 16.66 -3.99
CA ALA A 49 10.72 17.66 -4.93
C ALA A 49 12.21 17.96 -4.67
N ARG A 50 12.59 18.12 -3.40
CA ARG A 50 13.99 18.32 -3.00
C ARG A 50 14.86 17.11 -3.36
N ALA A 51 14.38 15.90 -3.09
CA ALA A 51 15.09 14.67 -3.41
C ALA A 51 15.37 14.56 -4.91
N ARG A 52 14.35 14.80 -5.75
CA ARG A 52 14.46 14.79 -7.22
C ARG A 52 15.46 15.81 -7.75
N VAL A 53 15.45 17.04 -7.22
CA VAL A 53 16.41 18.09 -7.61
C VAL A 53 17.83 17.72 -7.19
N SER A 54 18.00 17.09 -6.03
CA SER A 54 19.33 16.80 -5.48
C SER A 54 20.14 15.80 -6.30
N LYS A 55 19.49 14.95 -7.12
CA LYS A 55 20.12 13.84 -7.87
C LYS A 55 21.02 12.93 -7.02
N LYS A 56 20.86 12.95 -5.69
CA LYS A 56 21.64 12.12 -4.78
C LYS A 56 21.07 10.72 -4.81
N GLU A 57 21.80 9.82 -5.42
CA GLU A 57 21.48 8.40 -5.45
C GLU A 57 22.28 7.67 -4.38
N VAL A 58 21.65 6.69 -3.73
CA VAL A 58 22.29 5.80 -2.76
C VAL A 58 22.18 4.40 -3.31
N SER A 59 23.31 3.71 -3.47
CA SER A 59 23.29 2.31 -3.92
C SER A 59 22.62 1.41 -2.89
N SER A 60 21.95 0.36 -3.34
CA SER A 60 21.26 -0.60 -2.46
C SER A 60 22.19 -1.21 -1.42
N LYS A 61 23.44 -1.50 -1.77
CA LYS A 61 24.46 -2.00 -0.84
C LYS A 61 24.74 -1.01 0.31
N ASN A 62 24.93 0.26 -0.02
CA ASN A 62 25.16 1.29 0.99
C ASN A 62 23.92 1.55 1.84
N LEU A 63 22.72 1.37 1.27
CA LEU A 63 21.46 1.47 1.99
C LEU A 63 21.30 0.32 2.98
N TYR A 64 21.49 -0.94 2.56
CA TYR A 64 21.36 -2.11 3.44
C TYR A 64 22.35 -2.10 4.58
N LYS A 65 23.61 -1.74 4.32
CA LYS A 65 24.62 -1.55 5.37
C LYS A 65 24.19 -0.52 6.41
N LYS A 66 23.57 0.59 5.99
CA LYS A 66 23.06 1.62 6.90
C LYS A 66 21.85 1.16 7.71
N LEU A 67 21.04 0.27 7.15
CA LEU A 67 19.85 -0.27 7.79
C LEU A 67 20.14 -1.52 8.65
N GLY A 68 21.38 -2.02 8.66
CA GLY A 68 21.75 -3.24 9.38
C GLY A 68 21.14 -4.50 8.75
N LEU A 69 20.90 -4.47 7.43
CA LEU A 69 20.30 -5.56 6.65
C LEU A 69 21.34 -6.28 5.77
N ASP A 70 22.63 -6.06 6.03
CA ASP A 70 23.79 -6.53 5.25
C ASP A 70 24.53 -7.64 6.02
#